data_AF-A0A7M1HYD4-F1
#
_entry.id   AF-A0A7M1HYD4-F1
#
_cell.length_a   1.000
_cell.length_b   1.000
_cell.length_c   1.000
_cell.angle_alpha   90.00
_cell.angle_beta   90.00
_cell.angle_gamma   90.00
#
_symmetry.space_group_name_H-M   'P 1'
#
loop_
_entity.id
_entity.type
_entity.pdbx_description
1 polymer ?
#
loop_
_entity_poly.entity_id
_entity_poly.type
_entity_poly.pdbx_seq_one_letter_code
_entity_poly.pdbx_strand_id
1 'polypeptide(L)' 'MEGATVIYVATDGNLAGLIAISDPVKATTPDALKALRQAGIRIVMLTGDNQLTAEAVARKLGIDEVEAGILPDGKKQ' A
#
# COMPACT_ATOMS: atom_id res chain seq x y z
N MET A 1 -9.45 -6.57 -5.46
CA MET A 1 -9.20 -6.61 -4.01
C MET A 1 -7.69 -6.51 -3.75
N GLU A 2 -6.99 -5.63 -4.44
CA GLU A 2 -5.52 -5.55 -4.32
C GLU A 2 -5.17 -4.62 -3.16
N GLY A 3 -4.44 -5.16 -2.17
CA GLY A 3 -3.98 -4.42 -0.99
C GLY A 3 -4.97 -4.30 0.17
N ALA A 4 -6.05 -5.08 0.17
CA ALA A 4 -6.94 -5.18 1.33
C ALA A 4 -6.52 -6.34 2.25
N THR A 5 -6.46 -6.11 3.55
CA THR A 5 -6.43 -7.19 4.55
C THR A 5 -7.81 -7.84 4.61
N VAL A 6 -7.86 -9.16 4.42
CA VAL A 6 -9.11 -9.93 4.47
C VAL A 6 -9.18 -10.70 5.78
N ILE A 7 -10.24 -10.46 6.56
CA ILE A 7 -10.55 -11.18 7.78
C ILE A 7 -11.72 -12.13 7.49
N TYR A 8 -11.53 -13.42 7.75
CA TYR A 8 -12.60 -14.42 7.68
C TYR A 8 -13.41 -14.41 8.98
N VAL A 9 -14.73 -14.43 8.86
CA VAL A 9 -15.65 -14.47 9.99
C VAL A 9 -16.37 -15.81 9.98
N ALA A 10 -16.33 -16.52 11.10
CA ALA A 10 -17.02 -17.79 11.28
C ALA A 10 -17.95 -17.77 12.50
N THR A 11 -19.10 -18.42 12.39
CA THR A 11 -20.08 -18.62 13.47
C THR A 11 -20.38 -20.11 13.58
N ASP A 12 -20.32 -20.67 14.78
CA ASP A 12 -20.54 -22.11 15.02
C ASP A 12 -19.69 -23.03 14.14
N GLY A 13 -18.44 -22.63 13.89
CA GLY A 13 -17.50 -23.38 13.04
C GLY A 13 -17.76 -23.29 11.54
N ASN A 14 -18.81 -22.57 11.10
CA ASN A 14 -19.12 -22.36 9.69
C ASN A 14 -18.67 -20.97 9.24
N LEU A 15 -18.12 -20.87 8.01
CA LEU A 15 -17.78 -19.59 7.41
C LEU A 15 -19.04 -18.75 7.22
N ALA A 16 -19.12 -17.63 7.93
CA ALA A 16 -20.23 -16.68 7.88
C ALA A 16 -19.97 -15.56 6.85
N GLY A 17 -18.71 -15.24 6.56
CA GLY A 17 -18.35 -14.23 5.56
C GLY A 17 -16.92 -13.73 5.66
N LEU A 18 -16.65 -12.60 5.00
CA LEU A 18 -15.36 -11.92 5.02
C LEU A 18 -15.53 -10.41 5.23
N ILE A 19 -14.55 -9.80 5.90
CA ILE A 19 -14.40 -8.35 6.04
C ILE A 19 -13.10 -7.96 5.33
N ALA A 20 -13.20 -7.09 4.33
CA ALA A 20 -12.04 -6.53 3.65
C ALA A 20 -11.74 -5.12 4.19
N ILE A 21 -10.55 -4.92 4.74
CA ILE A 21 -10.06 -3.63 5.23
C ILE A 21 -8.97 -3.16 4.27
N SER A 22 -9.12 -1.97 3.71
CA SER A 22 -8.12 -1.35 2.84
C SER A 22 -7.85 0.07 3.28
N ASP A 23 -6.60 0.53 3.17
CA ASP A 23 -6.24 1.95 3.22
C ASP A 23 -6.19 2.51 1.78
N PRO A 24 -7.23 3.20 1.30
CA PRO A 24 -7.28 3.65 -0.07
C PRO A 24 -6.31 4.81 -0.31
N VAL A 25 -5.56 4.73 -1.40
CA VAL A 25 -4.74 5.87 -1.84
C VAL A 25 -5.62 7.11 -2.05
N LYS A 26 -5.20 8.24 -1.48
CA LYS A 26 -5.90 9.52 -1.65
C LYS A 26 -6.05 9.89 -3.12
N ALA A 27 -7.21 10.41 -3.50
CA ALA A 27 -7.50 10.83 -4.88
C ALA A 27 -6.53 11.91 -5.39
N THR A 28 -5.91 12.68 -4.50
CA THR A 28 -4.94 13.73 -4.81
C THR A 28 -3.51 13.22 -5.04
N THR A 29 -3.23 11.95 -4.71
CA THR A 29 -1.88 11.37 -4.82
C THR A 29 -1.31 11.40 -6.24
N PRO A 30 -2.05 11.09 -7.31
CA PRO A 30 -1.52 11.14 -8.67
C PRO A 30 -1.01 12.53 -9.08
N ASP A 31 -1.75 13.59 -8.72
CA ASP A 31 -1.37 14.97 -9.03
C ASP A 31 -0.12 15.39 -8.24
N ALA A 32 -0.04 15.01 -6.97
CA ALA A 32 1.15 15.24 -6.15
C ALA A 32 2.39 14.53 -6.74
N LEU A 33 2.26 13.26 -7.13
CA LEU A 33 3.35 12.51 -7.75
C LEU A 33 3.77 13.12 -9.09
N LYS A 34 2.83 13.63 -9.89
CA LYS A 34 3.13 14.34 -11.13
C LYS A 34 3.94 15.61 -10.87
N ALA A 35 3.53 16.44 -9.90
CA ALA A 35 4.24 17.65 -9.54
C ALA A 35 5.67 17.37 -9.05
N LEU A 36 5.85 16.33 -8.22
CA LEU A 36 7.17 15.91 -7.74
C LEU A 36 8.06 15.43 -8.89
N ARG A 37 7.54 14.63 -9.83
CA ARG A 37 8.29 14.20 -11.02
C ARG A 37 8.69 15.39 -11.90
N GLN A 38 7.79 16.36 -12.10
CA GLN A 38 8.09 17.59 -12.86
C GLN A 38 9.17 18.45 -12.19
N ALA A 39 9.25 18.41 -10.87
CA ALA A 39 10.33 19.06 -10.10
C ALA A 39 11.65 18.28 -10.13
N GLY A 40 11.73 17.13 -10.82
CA GLY A 40 12.92 16.28 -10.87
C GLY A 40 13.21 15.55 -9.56
N ILE A 41 12.22 15.42 -8.67
CA ILE A 41 12.38 14.77 -7.38
C ILE A 41 12.26 13.26 -7.55
N ARG A 42 13.23 12.51 -7.00
CA ARG A 42 13.19 11.05 -6.91
C ARG A 42 12.14 10.63 -5.89
N ILE A 43 11.30 9.66 -6.24
CA ILE A 43 10.17 9.21 -5.42
C ILE A 43 10.38 7.74 -5.07
N VAL A 44 10.37 7.43 -3.77
CA VAL A 44 10.47 6.07 -3.23
C VAL A 44 9.28 5.83 -2.31
N MET A 45 8.63 4.67 -2.42
CA MET A 45 7.57 4.25 -1.49
C MET A 45 8.18 3.47 -0.33
N LEU A 46 8.01 3.95 0.91
CA LEU A 46 8.31 3.20 2.13
C LEU A 46 7.03 2.69 2.79
N THR A 47 6.93 1.38 3.03
CA THR A 47 5.78 0.80 3.76
C THR A 47 6.20 -0.33 4.70
N GLY A 48 5.39 -0.52 5.75
CA GLY A 48 5.48 -1.70 6.62
C GLY A 48 4.73 -2.92 6.08
N ASP A 49 3.96 -2.75 5.01
CA ASP A 49 3.24 -3.85 4.36
C ASP A 49 4.22 -4.85 3.73
N ASN A 50 3.72 -6.05 3.44
CA ASN A 50 4.50 -7.04 2.70
C ASN A 50 4.80 -6.58 1.26
N GLN A 51 5.85 -7.17 0.68
CA GLN A 51 6.34 -6.84 -0.67
C GLN A 51 5.23 -6.88 -1.73
N LEU A 52 4.42 -7.94 -1.74
CA LEU A 52 3.37 -8.13 -2.75
C LEU A 52 2.36 -6.98 -2.74
N THR A 53 1.94 -6.55 -1.55
CA THR A 53 0.99 -5.46 -1.38
C THR A 53 1.60 -4.13 -1.78
N ALA A 54 2.81 -3.86 -1.31
CA ALA A 54 3.54 -2.63 -1.59
C ALA A 54 3.73 -2.42 -3.10
N GLU A 55 4.17 -3.46 -3.81
CA GLU A 55 4.37 -3.40 -5.26
C GLU A 55 3.06 -3.20 -6.04
N ALA A 56 1.96 -3.81 -5.61
CA ALA A 56 0.67 -3.62 -6.25
C ALA A 56 0.21 -2.15 -6.16
N VAL A 57 0.39 -1.53 -4.99
CA VAL A 57 0.08 -0.11 -4.79
C VAL A 57 1.05 0.77 -5.60
N ALA A 58 2.34 0.47 -5.59
CA ALA A 58 3.35 1.23 -6.31
C ALA A 58 3.11 1.23 -7.83
N ARG A 59 2.79 0.07 -8.41
CA ARG A 59 2.41 -0.05 -9.84
C ARG A 59 1.21 0.82 -10.18
N LYS A 60 0.18 0.84 -9.32
CA LYS A 60 -1.01 1.67 -9.51
C LYS A 60 -0.68 3.18 -9.49
N LEU A 61 0.37 3.58 -8.77
CA LEU A 61 0.82 4.96 -8.63
C LEU A 61 1.99 5.34 -9.57
N GLY A 62 2.50 4.37 -10.33
CA GLY A 62 3.67 4.52 -11.19
C GLY A 62 4.95 4.84 -10.41
N ILE A 63 5.08 4.35 -9.17
CA ILE A 63 6.28 4.53 -8.36
C ILE A 63 7.21 3.35 -8.65
N ASP A 64 8.41 3.65 -9.15
CA ASP A 64 9.36 2.64 -9.61
C ASP A 64 10.19 2.01 -8.48
N GLU A 65 10.30 2.69 -7.34
CA GLU A 65 11.11 2.27 -6.22
C GLU A 65 10.28 2.04 -4.96
N VAL A 66 10.40 0.85 -4.37
CA VAL A 66 9.60 0.40 -3.23
C VAL A 66 10.48 -0.29 -2.20
N GLU A 67 10.35 0.15 -0.95
CA GLU A 67 10.92 -0.48 0.24
C GLU A 67 9.76 -0.97 1.13
N ALA A 68 9.58 -2.29 1.19
CA ALA A 68 8.49 -2.93 1.93
C ALA A 68 9.01 -3.67 3.18
N GLY A 69 8.10 -4.01 4.10
CA GLY A 69 8.43 -4.71 5.34
C GLY A 69 9.26 -3.87 6.33
N ILE A 70 9.25 -2.55 6.19
CA ILE A 70 10.02 -1.64 7.04
C ILE A 70 9.36 -1.55 8.42
N LEU A 71 10.05 -2.05 9.46
CA LEU A 71 9.67 -1.87 10.86
C LEU A 71 9.82 -0.39 11.28
N PRO A 72 9.11 0.09 12.32
CA PRO A 72 9.13 1.50 12.72
C PRO A 72 10.53 2.11 12.89
N ASP A 73 11.50 1.33 13.37
CA ASP A 73 12.89 1.78 13.52
C ASP A 73 13.66 1.91 12.20
N GLY A 74 13.21 1.22 11.15
CA GLY A 74 13.79 1.30 9.81
C GLY A 74 13.33 2.51 8.98
N LYS A 75 12.37 3.32 9.47
CA LYS A 75 11.90 4.54 8.79
C LYS A 75 12.74 5.79 9.09
N LYS A 76 13.94 5.63 9.68
CA LYS A 76 14.80 6.71 10.18
C LYS A 76 15.98 7.07 9.26
N GLN A 77 16.09 6.46 8.08
CA GLN A 77 17.16 6.71 7.11
C GLN A 77 16.62 7.24 5.79
#